data_AF-A0A1I7CFG2-F1
#
_entry.id   AF-A0A1I7CFG2-F1
#
_cell.length_a   1.000
_cell.length_b   1.000
_cell.length_c   1.000
_cell.angle_alpha   90.00
_cell.angle_beta   90.00
_cell.angle_gamma   90.00
#
_symmetry.space_group_name_H-M   'P 1'
#
loop_
_entity.id
_entity.type
_entity.pdbx_description
1 polymer ?
#
loop_
_entity_poly.entity_id
_entity_poly.type
_entity_poly.pdbx_seq_one_letter_code
_entity_poly.pdbx_strand_id
1 'polypeptide(L)'
;MDPPAAVVDPPAAVAGSEVTVSGRCSGESDGVDTSFPGATDLSLAGTVIASDVPVIDEELEQVTVPITAGLADGTYDMASSCGRTTPVTKPFTVLVSPFLSLAPDRVATGEEVTATGTCPVSRVRRSASSVNLALGDDGAFAPATLDGATGVLAPVTVSVPADVSPADYRVISSCGGSAPLTILTRGAPTTEGPPDPLVVVPNLVGLTEQEAVAALHDQLRLAELAGSEERVVRQDPLPGDEVARAPPWLRSWRPHRGLSMGSPFRGGSPWLWPPL
;
A
#
# COMPACT_ATOMS: atom_id res chain seq x y z
N MET A 1 -45.16 12.11 -26.22
CA MET A 1 -44.96 11.47 -24.90
C MET A 1 -43.56 10.90 -24.93
N ASP A 2 -42.74 11.24 -23.94
CA ASP A 2 -41.45 10.57 -23.78
C ASP A 2 -41.69 9.10 -23.39
N PRO A 3 -40.84 8.17 -23.85
CA PRO A 3 -40.99 6.76 -23.51
C PRO A 3 -40.76 6.53 -22.01
N PRO A 4 -41.39 5.49 -21.41
CA PRO A 4 -41.11 5.10 -20.04
C PRO A 4 -39.60 4.89 -19.86
N ALA A 5 -39.07 5.51 -18.82
CA ALA A 5 -37.65 5.55 -18.56
C ALA A 5 -37.43 5.49 -17.06
N ALA A 6 -36.76 4.43 -16.60
CA ALA A 6 -35.96 4.55 -15.40
C ALA A 6 -34.89 5.63 -15.63
N VAL A 7 -34.60 6.39 -14.59
CA VAL A 7 -33.51 7.36 -14.50
C VAL A 7 -32.63 6.89 -13.35
N VAL A 8 -31.33 6.77 -13.61
CA VAL A 8 -30.35 6.34 -12.62
C VAL A 8 -29.44 7.53 -12.34
N ASP A 9 -29.41 8.00 -11.10
CA ASP A 9 -28.55 9.11 -10.67
C ASP A 9 -27.64 8.67 -9.50
N PRO A 10 -26.31 8.70 -9.67
CA PRO A 10 -25.58 8.98 -10.90
C PRO A 10 -25.72 7.85 -11.95
N PRO A 11 -25.62 8.14 -13.27
CA PRO A 11 -25.66 7.12 -14.32
C PRO A 11 -24.40 6.23 -14.38
N ALA A 12 -23.46 6.42 -13.45
CA ALA A 12 -22.27 5.61 -13.28
C ALA A 12 -21.79 5.65 -11.82
N ALA A 13 -21.48 4.50 -11.23
CA ALA A 13 -21.01 4.40 -9.84
C ALA A 13 -20.01 3.26 -9.66
N VAL A 14 -19.38 3.19 -8.48
CA VAL A 14 -18.38 2.17 -8.15
C VAL A 14 -19.07 0.93 -7.60
N ALA A 15 -18.54 -0.28 -7.88
CA ALA A 15 -19.03 -1.50 -7.25
C ALA A 15 -18.97 -1.42 -5.71
N GLY A 16 -20.09 -1.67 -5.03
CA GLY A 16 -20.24 -1.50 -3.58
C GLY A 16 -20.71 -0.10 -3.12
N SER A 17 -20.95 0.84 -4.04
CA SER A 17 -21.61 2.13 -3.74
C SER A 17 -23.12 2.09 -4.02
N GLU A 18 -23.86 3.06 -3.50
CA GLU A 18 -25.30 3.20 -3.71
C GLU A 18 -25.62 4.16 -4.87
N VAL A 19 -26.72 3.92 -5.57
CA VAL A 19 -27.28 4.82 -6.59
C VAL A 19 -28.77 5.03 -6.36
N THR A 20 -29.28 6.16 -6.81
CA THR A 20 -30.72 6.45 -6.80
C THR A 20 -31.33 6.02 -8.13
N VAL A 21 -32.47 5.32 -8.08
CA VAL A 21 -33.31 5.01 -9.24
C VAL A 21 -34.69 5.63 -9.04
N SER A 22 -35.18 6.33 -10.05
CA SER A 22 -36.55 6.83 -10.16
C SER A 22 -37.02 6.65 -11.61
N GLY A 23 -38.23 7.09 -11.96
CA GLY A 23 -38.68 7.06 -13.35
C GLY A 23 -40.18 6.93 -13.52
N ARG A 24 -40.60 6.51 -14.72
CA ARG A 24 -42.02 6.26 -15.03
C ARG A 24 -42.23 4.89 -15.65
N CYS A 25 -43.36 4.30 -15.30
CA CYS A 25 -43.74 2.96 -15.70
C CYS A 25 -44.82 3.02 -16.78
N SER A 26 -44.68 2.21 -17.83
CA SER A 26 -45.68 2.13 -18.88
C SER A 26 -46.96 1.47 -18.37
N GLY A 27 -48.07 2.20 -18.44
CA GLY A 27 -49.40 1.61 -18.28
C GLY A 27 -49.79 0.77 -19.49
N GLU A 28 -50.57 -0.28 -19.26
CA GLU A 28 -51.21 -1.10 -20.28
C GLU A 28 -52.62 -0.54 -20.52
N SER A 29 -52.94 -0.18 -21.77
CA SER A 29 -54.29 0.24 -22.13
C SER A 29 -55.03 -0.84 -22.89
N ASP A 30 -56.25 -1.13 -22.46
CA ASP A 30 -57.19 -2.04 -23.13
C ASP A 30 -58.06 -1.33 -24.19
N GLY A 31 -57.81 -0.02 -24.40
CA GLY A 31 -58.59 0.85 -25.27
C GLY A 31 -59.71 1.63 -24.56
N VAL A 32 -59.93 1.40 -23.27
CA VAL A 32 -60.90 2.13 -22.43
C VAL A 32 -60.20 2.73 -21.22
N ASP A 33 -59.45 1.93 -20.48
CA ASP A 33 -58.68 2.33 -19.30
C ASP A 33 -57.17 2.15 -19.53
N THR A 34 -56.35 2.71 -18.64
CA THR A 34 -54.89 2.49 -18.59
C THR A 34 -54.52 2.00 -17.20
N SER A 35 -54.05 0.76 -17.10
CA SER A 35 -53.66 0.13 -15.83
C SER A 35 -52.14 0.12 -15.68
N PHE A 36 -51.65 0.60 -14.54
CA PHE A 36 -50.22 0.59 -14.19
C PHE A 36 -49.91 -0.58 -13.24
N PRO A 37 -48.67 -1.13 -13.25
CA PRO A 37 -48.24 -2.03 -12.20
C PRO A 37 -48.20 -1.29 -10.86
N GLY A 38 -48.53 -1.96 -9.75
CA GLY A 38 -48.44 -1.36 -8.40
C GLY A 38 -47.03 -1.41 -7.79
N ALA A 39 -46.15 -2.24 -8.35
CA ALA A 39 -44.75 -2.37 -7.95
C ALA A 39 -43.89 -2.91 -9.10
N THR A 40 -42.56 -2.77 -8.99
CA THR A 40 -41.58 -3.33 -9.95
C THR A 40 -40.32 -3.83 -9.26
N ASP A 41 -39.69 -4.82 -9.86
CA ASP A 41 -38.30 -5.15 -9.57
C ASP A 41 -37.35 -4.24 -10.36
N LEU A 42 -36.17 -4.01 -9.77
CA LEU A 42 -35.00 -3.40 -10.41
C LEU A 42 -33.88 -4.43 -10.44
N SER A 43 -33.20 -4.54 -11.58
CA SER A 43 -32.10 -5.48 -11.78
C SER A 43 -30.92 -4.82 -12.49
N LEU A 44 -29.72 -5.33 -12.22
CA LEU A 44 -28.47 -4.94 -12.85
C LEU A 44 -27.73 -6.20 -13.27
N ALA A 45 -27.23 -6.25 -14.50
CA ALA A 45 -26.56 -7.45 -15.05
C ALA A 45 -27.42 -8.73 -14.96
N GLY A 46 -28.76 -8.59 -15.01
CA GLY A 46 -29.71 -9.70 -14.86
C GLY A 46 -29.92 -10.19 -13.41
N THR A 47 -29.28 -9.56 -12.42
CA THR A 47 -29.48 -9.84 -10.99
C THR A 47 -30.42 -8.80 -10.38
N VAL A 48 -31.47 -9.22 -9.66
CA VAL A 48 -32.37 -8.31 -8.95
C VAL A 48 -31.62 -7.62 -7.81
N ILE A 49 -31.63 -6.28 -7.79
CA ILE A 49 -30.98 -5.43 -6.78
C ILE A 49 -31.97 -4.73 -5.84
N ALA A 50 -33.23 -4.61 -6.25
CA ALA A 50 -34.37 -4.26 -5.39
C ALA A 50 -35.64 -4.92 -5.94
N SER A 51 -36.52 -5.37 -5.06
CA SER A 51 -37.81 -5.98 -5.42
C SER A 51 -38.97 -5.19 -4.84
N ASP A 52 -40.16 -5.34 -5.43
CA ASP A 52 -41.40 -4.72 -4.96
C ASP A 52 -41.33 -3.18 -4.78
N VAL A 53 -40.53 -2.50 -5.60
CA VAL A 53 -40.39 -1.03 -5.55
C VAL A 53 -41.74 -0.39 -5.94
N PRO A 54 -42.36 0.45 -5.09
CA PRO A 54 -43.70 0.98 -5.34
C PRO A 54 -43.79 1.84 -6.59
N VAL A 55 -44.94 1.76 -7.26
CA VAL A 55 -45.32 2.61 -8.38
C VAL A 55 -46.64 3.29 -8.04
N ILE A 56 -46.64 4.63 -8.02
CA ILE A 56 -47.78 5.47 -7.62
C ILE A 56 -48.08 6.43 -8.77
N ASP A 57 -49.32 6.44 -9.25
CA ASP A 57 -49.79 7.36 -10.30
C ASP A 57 -48.85 7.47 -11.53
N GLU A 58 -48.40 6.31 -12.04
CA GLU A 58 -47.42 6.13 -13.14
C GLU A 58 -45.93 6.33 -12.80
N GLU A 59 -45.61 6.89 -11.63
CA GLU A 59 -44.27 7.24 -11.19
C GLU A 59 -43.66 6.14 -10.30
N LEU A 60 -42.41 5.78 -10.57
CA LEU A 60 -41.61 4.87 -9.76
C LEU A 60 -41.08 5.63 -8.54
N GLU A 61 -41.37 5.14 -7.33
CA GLU A 61 -40.85 5.75 -6.10
C GLU A 61 -39.32 5.78 -6.12
N GLN A 62 -38.75 6.92 -5.72
CA GLN A 62 -37.31 7.12 -5.69
C GLN A 62 -36.67 6.17 -4.67
N VAL A 63 -35.92 5.17 -5.16
CA VAL A 63 -35.28 4.13 -4.34
C VAL A 63 -33.77 4.19 -4.43
N THR A 64 -33.10 4.07 -3.30
CA THR A 64 -31.64 3.92 -3.22
C THR A 64 -31.29 2.43 -3.26
N VAL A 65 -30.43 2.02 -4.20
CA VAL A 65 -30.05 0.62 -4.42
C VAL A 65 -28.53 0.45 -4.39
N PRO A 66 -27.99 -0.60 -3.74
CA PRO A 66 -26.57 -0.88 -3.74
C PRO A 66 -26.13 -1.54 -5.05
N ILE A 67 -25.02 -1.08 -5.62
CA ILE A 67 -24.32 -1.77 -6.70
C ILE A 67 -23.52 -2.92 -6.10
N THR A 68 -23.71 -4.14 -6.61
CA THR A 68 -23.03 -5.36 -6.11
C THR A 68 -21.51 -5.17 -6.00
N ALA A 69 -20.96 -5.42 -4.81
CA ALA A 69 -19.52 -5.41 -4.59
C ALA A 69 -18.82 -6.51 -5.40
N GLY A 70 -17.67 -6.20 -6.01
CA GLY A 70 -16.93 -7.14 -6.87
C GLY A 70 -17.48 -7.30 -8.29
N LEU A 71 -18.52 -6.55 -8.67
CA LEU A 71 -18.95 -6.43 -10.06
C LEU A 71 -17.82 -5.76 -10.88
N ALA A 72 -17.44 -6.36 -12.02
CA ALA A 72 -16.35 -5.86 -12.86
C ALA A 72 -16.71 -4.49 -13.46
N ASP A 73 -15.71 -3.69 -13.80
CA ASP A 73 -15.93 -2.43 -14.50
C ASP A 73 -16.46 -2.66 -15.92
N GLY A 74 -17.31 -1.74 -16.39
CA GLY A 74 -17.97 -1.86 -17.69
C GLY A 74 -19.37 -1.25 -17.73
N THR A 75 -19.99 -1.33 -18.91
CA THR A 75 -21.38 -0.91 -19.10
C THR A 75 -22.30 -2.11 -18.95
N TYR A 76 -23.33 -1.94 -18.13
CA TYR A 76 -24.37 -2.92 -17.85
C TYR A 76 -25.73 -2.30 -18.15
N ASP A 77 -26.72 -3.15 -18.46
CA ASP A 77 -28.11 -2.71 -18.46
C ASP A 77 -28.67 -2.75 -17.04
N MET A 78 -29.13 -1.59 -16.56
CA MET A 78 -30.05 -1.53 -15.43
C MET A 78 -31.47 -1.65 -15.99
N ALA A 79 -32.19 -2.68 -15.56
CA ALA A 79 -33.50 -3.05 -16.10
C ALA A 79 -34.58 -2.97 -15.02
N SER A 80 -35.69 -2.30 -15.34
CA SER A 80 -36.91 -2.29 -14.54
C SER A 80 -37.98 -3.19 -15.17
N SER A 81 -38.71 -3.93 -14.34
CA SER A 81 -39.87 -4.72 -14.77
C SER A 81 -41.13 -3.89 -15.09
N CYS A 82 -41.04 -2.55 -15.08
CA CYS A 82 -42.12 -1.62 -15.45
C CYS A 82 -42.61 -1.66 -16.92
N GLY A 83 -42.26 -2.71 -17.67
CA GLY A 83 -42.86 -3.09 -18.94
C GLY A 83 -43.16 -4.59 -18.94
N ARG A 84 -44.44 -4.97 -19.04
CA ARG A 84 -44.92 -6.36 -18.92
C ARG A 84 -44.34 -7.34 -19.95
N THR A 85 -44.00 -6.86 -21.15
CA THR A 85 -43.52 -7.70 -22.26
C THR A 85 -42.02 -7.58 -22.51
N THR A 86 -41.41 -6.45 -22.15
CA THR A 86 -39.96 -6.19 -22.27
C THR A 86 -39.53 -5.28 -21.11
N PRO A 87 -38.51 -5.67 -20.32
CA PRO A 87 -37.95 -4.80 -19.30
C PRO A 87 -37.46 -3.47 -19.88
N VAL A 88 -37.69 -2.37 -19.17
CA VAL A 88 -37.16 -1.06 -19.55
C VAL A 88 -35.70 -1.02 -19.14
N THR A 89 -34.79 -1.10 -20.10
CA THR A 89 -33.34 -1.05 -19.86
C THR A 89 -32.77 0.37 -20.03
N LYS A 90 -31.76 0.69 -19.23
CA LYS A 90 -30.89 1.86 -19.39
C LYS A 90 -29.43 1.46 -19.22
N PRO A 91 -28.51 2.03 -20.01
CA PRO A 91 -27.09 1.82 -19.80
C PRO A 91 -26.67 2.47 -18.48
N PHE A 92 -25.99 1.69 -17.64
CA PHE A 92 -25.38 2.11 -16.40
C PHE A 92 -23.91 1.67 -16.39
N THR A 93 -22.99 2.55 -16.01
CA THR A 93 -21.56 2.22 -16.03
C THR A 93 -21.03 1.92 -14.62
N VAL A 94 -20.62 0.68 -14.39
CA VAL A 94 -19.83 0.31 -13.21
C VAL A 94 -18.40 0.78 -13.41
N LEU A 95 -17.91 1.55 -12.46
CA LEU A 95 -16.59 2.16 -12.49
C LEU A 95 -15.60 1.29 -11.71
N VAL A 96 -14.36 1.21 -12.22
CA VAL A 96 -13.19 0.76 -11.44
C VAL A 96 -13.22 1.41 -10.08
N SER A 97 -13.16 0.60 -9.01
CA SER A 97 -13.00 1.12 -7.66
C SER A 97 -11.68 1.87 -7.57
N PRO A 98 -11.65 3.11 -7.05
CA PRO A 98 -10.43 3.88 -6.93
C PRO A 98 -9.47 3.15 -5.98
N PHE A 99 -8.29 2.81 -6.49
CA PHE A 99 -7.24 2.15 -5.72
C PHE A 99 -6.09 3.10 -5.47
N LEU A 100 -5.46 3.00 -4.29
CA LEU A 100 -4.25 3.72 -3.94
C LEU A 100 -3.31 2.76 -3.22
N SER A 101 -2.02 2.87 -3.53
CA SER A 101 -0.94 2.12 -2.89
C SER A 101 0.26 3.05 -2.68
N LEU A 102 0.98 2.81 -1.59
CA LEU A 102 2.17 3.58 -1.19
C LEU A 102 3.35 2.63 -1.06
N ALA A 103 4.51 3.04 -1.56
CA ALA A 103 5.74 2.29 -1.46
C ALA A 103 6.93 3.22 -1.12
N PRO A 104 7.62 3.01 0.01
CA PRO A 104 7.25 2.11 1.11
C PRO A 104 6.00 2.61 1.88
N ASP A 105 5.32 1.70 2.58
CA ASP A 105 4.16 1.99 3.45
C ASP A 105 4.56 2.50 4.84
N ARG A 106 5.87 2.56 5.12
CA ARG A 106 6.47 3.04 6.36
C ARG A 106 7.68 3.92 6.04
N VAL A 107 7.70 5.13 6.58
CA VAL A 107 8.71 6.17 6.28
C VAL A 107 8.93 7.07 7.49
N ALA A 108 10.11 7.64 7.65
CA ALA A 108 10.36 8.74 8.57
C ALA A 108 9.99 10.10 7.96
N THR A 109 9.84 11.13 8.80
CA THR A 109 9.63 12.50 8.32
C THR A 109 10.81 12.99 7.49
N GLY A 110 10.53 13.56 6.31
CA GLY A 110 11.53 13.97 5.33
C GLY A 110 12.01 12.86 4.38
N GLU A 111 11.58 11.60 4.55
CA GLU A 111 11.80 10.55 3.55
C GLU A 111 10.73 10.60 2.44
N GLU A 112 11.01 9.93 1.32
CA GLU A 112 10.12 9.89 0.17
C GLU A 112 9.25 8.63 0.13
N VAL A 113 7.99 8.81 -0.26
CA VAL A 113 7.04 7.73 -0.57
C VAL A 113 6.57 7.87 -2.01
N THR A 114 6.49 6.74 -2.73
CA THR A 114 5.91 6.71 -4.08
C THR A 114 4.46 6.23 -4.00
N ALA A 115 3.53 7.07 -4.44
CA ALA A 115 2.12 6.74 -4.58
C ALA A 115 1.80 6.23 -6.00
N THR A 116 1.02 5.16 -6.07
CA THR A 116 0.49 4.56 -7.32
C THR A 116 -0.98 4.21 -7.12
N GLY A 117 -1.76 4.09 -8.19
CA GLY A 117 -3.20 3.84 -8.04
C GLY A 117 -4.01 3.87 -9.32
N THR A 118 -5.33 3.88 -9.16
CA THR A 118 -6.30 4.05 -10.24
C THR A 118 -7.43 4.98 -9.78
N CYS A 119 -8.01 5.73 -10.74
CA CYS A 119 -9.17 6.57 -10.52
C CYS A 119 -10.18 6.42 -11.67
N PRO A 120 -11.50 6.52 -11.40
CA PRO A 120 -12.51 6.47 -12.44
C PRO A 120 -12.35 7.57 -13.50
N VAL A 121 -12.08 7.20 -14.75
CA VAL A 121 -11.94 8.14 -15.89
C VAL A 121 -13.17 9.03 -16.10
N SER A 122 -14.36 8.54 -15.74
CA SER A 122 -15.63 9.29 -15.80
C SER A 122 -15.68 10.48 -14.82
N ARG A 123 -15.04 10.37 -13.65
CA ARG A 123 -14.91 11.48 -12.69
C ARG A 123 -13.85 12.48 -13.15
N VAL A 124 -12.74 12.00 -13.73
CA VAL A 124 -11.59 12.84 -14.11
C VAL A 124 -11.78 13.58 -15.45
N ARG A 125 -12.67 13.12 -16.34
CA ARG A 125 -13.03 13.87 -17.56
C ARG A 125 -13.67 15.24 -17.31
N ARG A 126 -14.15 15.54 -16.09
CA ARG A 126 -14.62 16.88 -15.68
C ARG A 126 -13.57 17.71 -14.92
N SER A 127 -12.47 17.09 -14.49
CA SER A 127 -11.47 17.67 -13.59
C SER A 127 -10.07 17.36 -14.13
N ALA A 128 -9.57 18.28 -14.95
CA ALA A 128 -8.36 18.17 -15.77
C ALA A 128 -7.22 17.28 -15.21
N SER A 129 -7.20 16.01 -15.63
CA SER A 129 -6.11 15.01 -15.54
C SER A 129 -5.27 14.92 -14.25
N SER A 130 -5.76 15.44 -13.14
CA SER A 130 -5.02 15.63 -11.90
C SER A 130 -5.85 15.18 -10.71
N VAL A 131 -5.19 14.49 -9.79
CA VAL A 131 -5.77 13.88 -8.60
C VAL A 131 -4.97 14.42 -7.41
N ASN A 132 -5.65 15.02 -6.44
CA ASN A 132 -4.97 15.46 -5.22
C ASN A 132 -4.92 14.31 -4.24
N LEU A 133 -3.72 14.00 -3.73
CA LEU A 133 -3.53 13.17 -2.56
C LEU A 133 -3.59 14.08 -1.32
N ALA A 134 -4.25 13.62 -0.26
CA ALA A 134 -4.31 14.26 1.05
C ALA A 134 -3.79 13.30 2.12
N LEU A 135 -3.15 13.81 3.17
CA LEU A 135 -2.57 13.02 4.26
C LEU A 135 -3.36 13.30 5.55
N GLY A 136 -4.12 12.31 6.03
CA GLY A 136 -5.13 12.52 7.07
C GLY A 136 -6.36 13.26 6.53
N ASP A 137 -7.09 13.92 7.43
CA ASP A 137 -8.36 14.60 7.09
C ASP A 137 -8.16 16.04 6.55
N ASP A 138 -7.01 16.67 6.81
CA ASP A 138 -6.69 18.04 6.43
C ASP A 138 -5.32 18.15 5.74
N GLY A 139 -5.29 18.64 4.49
CA GLY A 139 -4.07 19.07 3.80
C GLY A 139 -3.79 18.34 2.49
N ALA A 140 -3.47 19.09 1.43
CA ALA A 140 -3.01 18.53 0.17
C ALA A 140 -1.56 18.04 0.30
N PHE A 141 -1.37 16.73 0.17
CA PHE A 141 -0.07 16.06 0.25
C PHE A 141 0.72 16.18 -1.06
N ALA A 142 0.08 15.86 -2.19
CA ALA A 142 0.66 16.08 -3.52
C ALA A 142 -0.39 16.03 -4.64
N PRO A 143 -0.18 16.74 -5.77
CA PRO A 143 -0.88 16.47 -7.01
C PRO A 143 -0.27 15.24 -7.70
N ALA A 144 -1.12 14.38 -8.25
CA ALA A 144 -0.76 13.21 -9.03
C ALA A 144 -1.41 13.28 -10.43
N THR A 145 -0.69 12.87 -11.47
CA THR A 145 -1.19 12.89 -12.84
C THR A 145 -1.91 11.58 -13.18
N LEU A 146 -3.07 11.67 -13.82
CA LEU A 146 -3.82 10.50 -14.31
C LEU A 146 -3.70 10.35 -15.82
N ASP A 147 -3.52 9.12 -16.29
CA ASP A 147 -3.75 8.79 -17.69
C ASP A 147 -5.25 8.87 -18.01
N GLY A 148 -5.62 9.80 -18.89
CA GLY A 148 -7.03 10.10 -19.19
C GLY A 148 -7.77 9.05 -20.04
N ALA A 149 -7.07 8.03 -20.54
CA ALA A 149 -7.66 6.93 -21.30
C ALA A 149 -7.93 5.70 -20.42
N THR A 150 -7.00 5.38 -19.53
CA THR A 150 -6.99 4.16 -18.71
C THR A 150 -7.38 4.38 -17.25
N GLY A 151 -7.26 5.62 -16.75
CA GLY A 151 -7.51 5.93 -15.34
C GLY A 151 -6.40 5.48 -14.40
N VAL A 152 -5.21 5.17 -14.91
CA VAL A 152 -4.04 4.81 -14.10
C VAL A 152 -3.36 6.08 -13.58
N LEU A 153 -3.03 6.09 -12.30
CA LEU A 153 -2.27 7.15 -11.64
C LEU A 153 -0.77 6.90 -11.87
N ALA A 154 -0.11 7.84 -12.53
CA ALA A 154 1.33 7.78 -12.75
C ALA A 154 2.06 7.77 -11.40
N PRO A 155 3.13 6.97 -11.21
CA PRO A 155 3.89 6.96 -9.97
C PRO A 155 4.36 8.38 -9.61
N VAL A 156 3.93 8.86 -8.43
CA VAL A 156 4.33 10.17 -7.90
C VAL A 156 5.12 9.97 -6.62
N THR A 157 6.35 10.47 -6.59
CA THR A 157 7.21 10.45 -5.42
C THR A 157 7.03 11.75 -4.64
N VAL A 158 6.79 11.64 -3.34
CA VAL A 158 6.44 12.76 -2.45
C VAL A 158 7.25 12.64 -1.16
N SER A 159 7.92 13.71 -0.74
CA SER A 159 8.59 13.77 0.56
C SER A 159 7.57 13.99 1.67
N VAL A 160 7.63 13.21 2.75
CA VAL A 160 6.78 13.40 3.93
C VAL A 160 7.17 14.71 4.63
N PRO A 161 6.23 15.64 4.91
CA PRO A 161 6.58 16.91 5.55
C PRO A 161 7.21 16.72 6.93
N ALA A 162 8.18 17.59 7.26
CA ALA A 162 9.01 17.46 8.45
C ALA A 162 8.28 17.75 9.77
N ASP A 163 7.11 18.39 9.68
CA ASP A 163 6.23 18.82 10.76
C ASP A 163 5.12 17.81 11.10
N VAL A 164 4.97 16.73 10.32
CA VAL A 164 3.98 15.67 10.61
C VAL A 164 4.43 14.84 11.82
N SER A 165 3.54 14.68 12.79
CA SER A 165 3.82 13.86 13.99
C SER A 165 3.92 12.36 13.64
N PRO A 166 4.73 11.58 14.35
CA PRO A 166 4.76 10.12 14.17
C PRO A 166 3.45 9.45 14.57
N ALA A 167 2.76 8.82 13.62
CA ALA A 167 1.51 8.08 13.79
C ALA A 167 1.18 7.26 12.54
N ASP A 168 0.11 6.45 12.61
CA ASP A 168 -0.52 5.85 11.43
C ASP A 168 -1.49 6.85 10.78
N TYR A 169 -1.28 7.13 9.50
CA TYR A 169 -2.11 8.00 8.68
C TYR A 169 -2.81 7.21 7.58
N ARG A 170 -3.86 7.81 7.00
CA ARG A 170 -4.35 7.43 5.66
C ARG A 170 -3.94 8.50 4.68
N VAL A 171 -3.40 8.10 3.54
CA VAL A 171 -3.43 8.94 2.35
C VAL A 171 -4.75 8.67 1.64
N ILE A 172 -5.45 9.72 1.22
CA ILE A 172 -6.72 9.66 0.50
C ILE A 172 -6.56 10.44 -0.81
N SER A 173 -6.92 9.83 -1.94
CA SER A 173 -6.95 10.50 -3.23
C SER A 173 -8.30 11.19 -3.45
N SER A 174 -8.32 12.29 -4.20
CA SER A 174 -9.54 13.03 -4.53
C SER A 174 -10.54 12.25 -5.40
N CYS A 175 -10.19 11.03 -5.81
CA CYS A 175 -11.09 10.09 -6.47
C CYS A 175 -11.68 9.02 -5.53
N GLY A 176 -11.28 8.99 -4.25
CA GLY A 176 -11.81 8.12 -3.20
C GLY A 176 -10.94 6.91 -2.83
N GLY A 177 -9.76 6.75 -3.44
CA GLY A 177 -8.84 5.67 -3.11
C GLY A 177 -8.06 5.98 -1.84
N SER A 178 -7.81 4.99 -0.98
CA SER A 178 -7.08 5.20 0.28
C SER A 178 -6.02 4.13 0.51
N ALA A 179 -4.88 4.56 1.07
CA ALA A 179 -3.76 3.71 1.45
C ALA A 179 -3.28 4.07 2.87
N PRO A 180 -2.88 3.11 3.71
CA PRO A 180 -2.25 3.38 5.01
C PRO A 180 -0.81 3.87 4.81
N LEU A 181 -0.35 4.77 5.67
CA LEU A 181 1.03 5.22 5.77
C LEU A 181 1.43 5.34 7.24
N THR A 182 2.39 4.51 7.70
CA THR A 182 2.95 4.68 9.05
C THR A 182 4.10 5.68 8.98
N ILE A 183 3.93 6.85 9.60
CA ILE A 183 5.03 7.81 9.78
C ILE A 183 5.77 7.43 11.05
N LEU A 184 6.98 6.93 10.87
CA LEU A 184 7.90 6.59 11.94
C LEU A 184 8.45 7.87 12.56
N THR A 185 8.70 7.83 13.88
CA THR A 185 9.57 8.81 14.51
C THR A 185 10.87 8.80 13.74
N ARG A 186 11.27 9.96 13.21
CA ARG A 186 12.62 10.13 12.68
C ARG A 186 13.56 9.70 13.80
N GLY A 187 14.16 8.52 13.65
CA GLY A 187 15.24 8.10 14.51
C GLY A 187 16.20 9.27 14.53
N ALA A 188 16.53 9.78 15.73
CA ALA A 188 17.54 10.81 15.87
C ALA A 188 18.69 10.38 14.95
N PRO A 189 19.12 11.24 14.00
CA PRO A 189 19.91 10.78 12.87
C PRO A 189 20.97 9.86 13.43
N THR A 190 21.03 8.63 12.92
CA THR A 190 22.23 7.84 13.12
C THR A 190 23.30 8.69 12.47
N THR A 191 23.94 9.49 13.32
CA THR A 191 25.16 10.18 13.03
C THR A 191 26.09 9.02 12.76
N GLU A 192 26.16 8.64 11.48
CA GLU A 192 27.38 8.17 10.89
C GLU A 192 28.41 9.19 11.36
N GLY A 193 29.13 8.80 12.41
CA GLY A 193 30.09 9.67 13.05
C GLY A 193 31.09 10.15 12.01
N PRO A 194 31.88 11.19 12.30
CA PRO A 194 33.19 11.23 11.66
C PRO A 194 33.79 9.82 11.79
N PRO A 195 34.11 9.14 10.67
CA PRO A 195 34.22 7.68 10.62
C PRO A 195 35.11 7.20 11.76
N ASP A 196 34.59 6.28 12.58
CA ASP A 196 35.20 5.93 13.88
C ASP A 196 36.70 5.73 13.69
N PRO A 197 37.54 6.52 14.40
CA PRO A 197 38.94 6.65 14.05
C PRO A 197 39.59 5.27 14.08
N LEU A 198 39.96 4.80 12.88
CA LEU A 198 40.47 3.45 12.68
C LEU A 198 41.73 3.26 13.54
N VAL A 199 41.69 2.23 14.37
CA VAL A 199 42.81 1.83 15.22
C VAL A 199 43.56 0.72 14.52
N VAL A 200 44.87 0.91 14.36
CA VAL A 200 45.76 -0.13 13.83
C VAL A 200 45.93 -1.22 14.88
N VAL A 201 45.63 -2.46 14.52
CA VAL A 201 45.75 -3.62 15.41
C VAL A 201 47.24 -3.91 15.69
N PRO A 202 47.70 -3.86 16.96
CA PRO A 202 49.08 -4.15 17.30
C PRO A 202 49.43 -5.63 17.12
N ASN A 203 50.73 -5.94 17.01
CA ASN A 203 51.20 -7.31 17.01
C ASN A 203 51.26 -7.86 18.45
N LEU A 204 50.39 -8.81 18.75
CA LEU A 204 50.31 -9.55 20.01
C LEU A 204 51.01 -10.90 19.93
N VAL A 205 51.42 -11.38 18.74
CA VAL A 205 52.01 -12.71 18.57
C VAL A 205 53.32 -12.82 19.34
N GLY A 206 53.41 -13.84 20.20
CA GLY A 206 54.52 -14.07 21.12
C GLY A 206 54.34 -13.46 22.51
N LEU A 207 53.39 -12.54 22.70
CA LEU A 207 53.06 -11.96 24.01
C LEU A 207 52.23 -12.91 24.87
N THR A 208 52.34 -12.79 26.19
CA THR A 208 51.39 -13.37 27.15
C THR A 208 50.06 -12.60 27.15
N GLU A 209 49.00 -13.18 27.73
CA GLU A 209 47.70 -12.50 27.88
C GLU A 209 47.83 -11.11 28.54
N GLN A 210 48.59 -11.02 29.65
CA GLN A 210 48.75 -9.76 30.39
C GLN A 210 49.53 -8.71 29.58
N GLU A 211 50.56 -9.13 28.85
CA GLU A 211 51.30 -8.26 27.92
C GLU A 211 50.43 -7.83 26.73
N ALA A 212 49.57 -8.71 26.22
CA ALA A 212 48.65 -8.42 25.13
C ALA A 212 47.56 -7.42 25.53
N VAL A 213 46.97 -7.56 26.73
CA VAL A 213 46.05 -6.55 27.30
C VAL A 213 46.75 -5.19 27.45
N ALA A 214 48.00 -5.18 27.95
CA ALA A 214 48.78 -3.95 28.09
C ALA A 214 49.07 -3.27 26.74
N ALA A 215 49.33 -4.05 25.68
CA ALA A 215 49.62 -3.56 24.34
C ALA A 215 48.39 -2.98 23.60
N LEU A 216 47.17 -3.39 23.97
CA LEU A 216 45.92 -2.91 23.34
C LEU A 216 45.40 -1.58 23.92
N HIS A 217 45.86 -1.20 25.12
CA HIS A 217 45.48 0.02 25.84
C HIS A 217 43.94 0.23 25.93
N ASP A 218 43.47 1.46 26.16
CA ASP A 218 42.05 1.83 26.14
C ASP A 218 41.47 1.95 24.71
N GLN A 219 42.13 1.35 23.71
CA GLN A 219 41.74 1.49 22.30
C GLN A 219 41.05 0.25 21.76
N LEU A 220 41.51 -0.94 22.18
CA LEU A 220 41.01 -2.24 21.74
C LEU A 220 40.82 -3.17 22.94
N ARG A 221 40.04 -4.25 22.77
CA ARG A 221 39.81 -5.26 23.82
C ARG A 221 39.98 -6.67 23.26
N LEU A 222 40.59 -7.55 24.04
CA LEU A 222 40.54 -8.99 23.76
C LEU A 222 39.09 -9.47 23.88
N ALA A 223 38.62 -10.22 22.87
CA ALA A 223 37.26 -10.76 22.85
C ALA A 223 37.19 -12.17 23.46
N GLU A 224 38.01 -13.09 22.95
CA GLU A 224 38.05 -14.48 23.39
C GLU A 224 39.47 -15.05 23.20
N LEU A 225 40.00 -15.74 24.20
CA LEU A 225 41.29 -16.44 24.14
C LEU A 225 41.04 -17.94 24.03
N ALA A 226 41.61 -18.58 23.00
CA ALA A 226 41.32 -19.97 22.67
C ALA A 226 42.59 -20.81 22.57
N GLY A 227 43.05 -21.33 23.71
CA GLY A 227 44.22 -22.21 23.83
C GLY A 227 44.51 -22.58 25.28
N SER A 228 45.61 -23.28 25.51
CA SER A 228 46.17 -23.56 26.84
C SER A 228 47.65 -23.19 26.94
N GLU A 229 48.16 -22.44 25.96
CA GLU A 229 49.54 -21.95 25.94
C GLU A 229 49.58 -20.54 26.52
N GLU A 230 50.64 -20.22 27.26
CA GLU A 230 50.79 -18.93 27.95
C GLU A 230 51.02 -17.74 26.99
N ARG A 231 51.12 -17.98 25.68
CA ARG A 231 51.47 -16.97 24.66
C ARG A 231 50.54 -17.03 23.46
N VAL A 232 50.27 -15.86 22.87
CA VAL A 232 49.50 -15.71 21.64
C VAL A 232 50.30 -16.26 20.46
N VAL A 233 49.91 -17.40 19.90
CA VAL A 233 50.54 -17.97 18.69
C VAL A 233 49.90 -17.48 17.37
N ARG A 234 48.70 -16.90 17.46
CA ARG A 234 47.94 -16.33 16.34
C ARG A 234 46.95 -15.31 16.86
N GLN A 235 46.75 -14.24 16.11
CA GLN A 235 45.69 -13.25 16.32
C GLN A 235 44.80 -13.13 15.07
N ASP A 236 43.63 -12.55 15.28
CA ASP A 236 42.67 -12.11 14.26
C ASP A 236 42.01 -10.84 14.85
N PRO A 237 42.12 -9.65 14.21
CA PRO A 237 42.70 -9.38 12.90
C PRO A 237 44.22 -9.50 12.91
N LEU A 238 44.83 -9.42 11.72
CA LEU A 238 46.27 -9.47 11.57
C LEU A 238 46.94 -8.21 12.12
N PRO A 239 48.22 -8.27 12.52
CA PRO A 239 48.96 -7.09 12.91
C PRO A 239 49.04 -6.09 11.75
N GLY A 240 48.62 -4.85 11.99
CA GLY A 240 48.56 -3.80 10.98
C GLY A 240 47.19 -3.59 10.33
N ASP A 241 46.20 -4.45 10.58
CA ASP A 241 44.81 -4.23 10.12
C ASP A 241 44.18 -3.03 10.83
N GLU A 242 43.26 -2.34 10.14
CA GLU A 242 42.54 -1.16 10.66
C GLU A 242 41.12 -1.54 11.12
N VAL A 243 40.76 -1.20 12.36
CA VAL A 243 39.43 -1.52 12.94
C VAL A 243 38.74 -0.32 13.61
N ALA A 244 37.41 -0.30 13.55
CA ALA A 244 36.58 0.76 14.13
C ALA A 244 36.53 0.73 15.66
N ARG A 245 36.41 1.91 16.27
CA ARG A 245 36.57 2.13 17.72
C ARG A 245 35.24 2.05 18.50
N ALA A 246 34.67 0.84 18.57
CA ALA A 246 33.57 0.33 19.43
C ALA A 246 32.13 0.31 18.86
N PRO A 247 31.20 -0.50 19.43
CA PRO A 247 31.38 -1.58 20.42
C PRO A 247 31.50 -2.98 19.77
N PRO A 248 32.08 -3.97 20.48
CA PRO A 248 32.93 -4.94 19.79
C PRO A 248 32.39 -6.38 19.76
N TRP A 249 32.75 -7.12 18.72
CA TRP A 249 33.17 -8.51 18.87
C TRP A 249 34.17 -8.89 17.77
N LEU A 250 35.33 -9.38 18.19
CA LEU A 250 36.15 -10.23 17.32
C LEU A 250 35.65 -11.65 17.51
N ARG A 251 34.82 -12.12 16.57
CA ARG A 251 34.30 -13.49 16.60
C ARG A 251 35.39 -14.46 16.17
N SER A 252 35.91 -15.21 17.15
CA SER A 252 36.57 -16.48 16.86
C SER A 252 35.50 -17.52 16.46
N TRP A 253 35.80 -18.40 15.51
CA TRP A 253 34.88 -19.44 15.02
C TRP A 253 35.37 -20.83 15.46
N ARG A 254 34.49 -21.67 15.98
CA ARG A 254 34.73 -23.09 16.30
C ARG A 254 33.43 -23.90 16.14
N PRO A 255 33.48 -25.24 16.01
CA PRO A 255 34.67 -26.10 16.02
C PRO A 255 34.82 -27.02 14.79
N HIS A 256 36.06 -27.41 14.49
CA HIS A 256 36.39 -28.83 14.34
C HIS A 256 37.80 -29.08 14.90
N ARG A 257 38.02 -30.27 15.48
CA ARG A 257 39.31 -30.68 16.04
C ARG A 257 40.18 -31.26 14.91
N GLY A 258 41.42 -30.78 14.80
CA GLY A 258 42.42 -31.33 13.88
C GLY A 258 43.43 -30.26 13.43
N LEU A 259 44.71 -30.59 13.47
CA LEU A 259 45.78 -29.73 12.92
C LEU A 259 45.75 -29.77 11.38
N SER A 260 45.76 -28.57 10.78
CA SER A 260 46.16 -28.21 9.39
C SER A 260 46.06 -29.26 8.27
N MET A 261 45.28 -28.99 7.21
CA MET A 261 45.76 -28.30 5.98
C MET A 261 44.66 -28.31 4.89
N GLY A 262 44.58 -27.25 4.06
CA GLY A 262 43.92 -27.31 2.73
C GLY A 262 42.59 -26.57 2.54
N SER A 263 42.63 -25.51 1.74
CA SER A 263 41.54 -25.06 0.86
C SER A 263 41.24 -26.14 -0.21
N PRO A 264 40.01 -26.24 -0.80
CA PRO A 264 39.34 -25.10 -1.44
C PRO A 264 37.80 -25.00 -1.39
N PHE A 265 37.32 -23.76 -1.55
CA PHE A 265 36.13 -23.33 -2.31
C PHE A 265 34.98 -24.34 -2.60
N ARG A 266 33.81 -24.13 -1.99
CA ARG A 266 32.57 -23.59 -2.63
C ARG A 266 31.31 -23.92 -1.83
N GLY A 267 30.40 -22.94 -1.75
CA GLY A 267 28.95 -23.19 -1.79
C GLY A 267 28.16 -22.92 -0.50
N GLY A 268 27.23 -21.98 -0.60
CA GLY A 268 25.92 -22.09 0.06
C GLY A 268 25.82 -21.70 1.54
N SER A 269 25.37 -20.47 1.79
CA SER A 269 24.43 -20.08 2.86
C SER A 269 23.18 -21.02 2.88
N PRO A 270 22.20 -20.95 3.83
CA PRO A 270 21.78 -19.76 4.60
C PRO A 270 21.18 -19.99 6.02
N TRP A 271 20.64 -18.90 6.62
CA TRP A 271 19.65 -18.86 7.73
C TRP A 271 20.18 -19.19 9.16
N LEU A 272 19.66 -18.66 10.28
CA LEU A 272 18.58 -17.68 10.58
C LEU A 272 18.86 -16.98 11.96
N TRP A 273 18.03 -16.00 12.35
CA TRP A 273 18.16 -15.13 13.56
C TRP A 273 17.61 -15.80 14.86
N PRO A 274 17.49 -15.09 16.01
CA PRO A 274 18.54 -14.73 16.99
C PRO A 274 18.23 -15.48 18.33
N PRO A 275 17.93 -14.93 19.54
CA PRO A 275 18.13 -13.62 20.22
C PRO A 275 19.42 -13.65 21.11
N LEU A 276 19.67 -12.85 22.16
CA LEU A 276 19.00 -11.68 22.80
C LEU A 276 20.10 -10.66 23.16
#